data_AF-A0A656JJR9-F1
#
_entry.id   AF-A0A656JJR9-F1
#
_cell.length_a   1.000
_cell.length_b   1.000
_cell.length_c   1.000
_cell.angle_alpha   90.00
_cell.angle_beta   90.00
_cell.angle_gamma   90.00
#
_symmetry.space_group_name_H-M   'P 1'
#
loop_
_entity.id
_entity.type
_entity.pdbx_description
1 polymer ?
#
loop_
_entity_poly.entity_id
_entity_poly.type
_entity_poly.pdbx_seq_one_letter_code
_entity_poly.pdbx_strand_id
1 'polypeptide(L)'
;MSRSETLFANAQKHIPGGVNSPVRAFKSVGGTPLFFKHAAGAYVTDEDDKRYVDYVGSWGPMILGHSHPDVLDAVRNQLEHGLSYGAPTAMETEMADLVCELVPSMEMVRMVSSGTEATMSAIRLARGFTGRDSI
;
A
#
# COMPACT_ATOMS: atom_id res chain seq x y z
N MET A 1 -29.27 -9.93 2.73
CA MET A 1 -28.16 -9.49 1.88
C MET A 1 -27.40 -8.43 2.65
N SER A 2 -26.12 -8.66 2.94
CA SER A 2 -25.29 -7.68 3.65
C SER A 2 -24.97 -6.47 2.77
N ARG A 3 -24.52 -5.37 3.39
CA ARG A 3 -24.02 -4.21 2.66
C ARG A 3 -22.82 -4.59 1.81
N SER A 4 -21.92 -5.43 2.33
CA SER A 4 -20.78 -5.96 1.57
C SER A 4 -21.20 -6.75 0.32
N GLU A 5 -22.22 -7.62 0.41
CA GLU A 5 -22.74 -8.36 -0.75
C GLU A 5 -23.33 -7.42 -1.82
N THR A 6 -24.06 -6.39 -1.39
CA THR A 6 -24.62 -5.38 -2.28
C THR A 6 -23.53 -4.59 -3.01
N LEU A 7 -22.49 -4.17 -2.28
CA LEU A 7 -21.35 -3.45 -2.84
C LEU A 7 -20.56 -4.32 -3.82
N PHE A 8 -20.33 -5.59 -3.48
CA PHE A 8 -19.66 -6.53 -4.37
C PHE A 8 -20.44 -6.73 -5.67
N ALA A 9 -21.76 -6.97 -5.59
CA ALA A 9 -22.61 -7.11 -6.75
C ALA A 9 -22.58 -5.87 -7.66
N ASN A 10 -22.54 -4.67 -7.06
CA ASN A 10 -22.40 -3.42 -7.82
C ASN A 10 -21.00 -3.27 -8.44
N ALA A 11 -19.94 -3.64 -7.71
CA ALA A 11 -18.56 -3.54 -8.19
C ALA A 11 -18.31 -4.41 -9.44
N GLN A 12 -18.96 -5.59 -9.52
CA GLN A 12 -18.85 -6.48 -10.69
C GLN A 12 -19.29 -5.84 -12.01
N LYS A 13 -20.08 -4.76 -11.98
CA LYS A 13 -20.56 -4.10 -13.20
C LYS A 13 -19.43 -3.48 -14.02
N HIS A 14 -18.40 -2.96 -13.36
CA HIS A 14 -17.34 -2.18 -14.00
C HIS A 14 -15.92 -2.54 -13.55
N ILE A 15 -15.77 -3.39 -12.53
CA ILE A 15 -14.47 -3.83 -12.01
C ILE A 15 -14.34 -5.33 -12.27
N PRO A 16 -13.33 -5.80 -13.03
CA PRO A 16 -13.15 -7.22 -13.29
C PRO A 16 -13.07 -8.05 -11.99
N GLY A 17 -13.99 -8.98 -11.80
CA GLY A 17 -14.07 -9.77 -10.58
C GLY A 17 -14.48 -8.96 -9.33
N GLY A 18 -14.93 -7.71 -9.49
CA GLY A 18 -15.43 -6.83 -8.44
C GLY A 18 -14.34 -6.24 -7.54
N VAL A 19 -13.06 -6.39 -7.91
CA VAL A 19 -11.91 -5.96 -7.08
C VAL A 19 -10.73 -5.45 -7.92
N ASN A 20 -9.96 -4.49 -7.38
CA ASN A 20 -8.75 -3.97 -8.02
C ASN A 20 -7.48 -4.80 -7.70
N SER A 21 -7.57 -5.74 -6.77
CA SER A 21 -6.48 -6.67 -6.42
C SER A 21 -7.04 -8.08 -6.34
N PRO A 22 -6.55 -9.05 -7.17
CA PRO A 22 -7.21 -10.34 -7.34
C PRO A 22 -7.46 -11.13 -6.06
N VAL A 23 -6.52 -11.10 -5.11
CA VAL A 23 -6.64 -11.82 -3.83
C VAL A 23 -7.84 -11.35 -3.00
N ARG A 24 -8.28 -10.10 -3.20
CA ARG A 24 -9.42 -9.52 -2.47
C ARG A 24 -10.77 -10.09 -2.92
N ALA A 25 -10.84 -10.87 -4.00
CA ALA A 25 -12.08 -11.50 -4.44
C ALA A 25 -12.47 -12.75 -3.64
N PHE A 26 -11.69 -13.14 -2.64
CA PHE A 26 -11.92 -14.30 -1.77
C PHE A 26 -12.01 -15.66 -2.49
N LYS A 27 -11.61 -15.74 -3.77
CA LYS A 27 -11.64 -16.99 -4.56
C LYS A 27 -10.91 -18.16 -3.90
N SER A 28 -9.85 -17.87 -3.13
CA SER A 28 -9.05 -18.89 -2.43
C SER A 28 -9.67 -19.40 -1.14
N VAL A 29 -10.63 -18.67 -0.55
CA VAL A 29 -11.27 -19.02 0.75
C VAL A 29 -12.78 -19.25 0.63
N GLY A 30 -13.36 -18.96 -0.53
CA GLY A 30 -14.80 -19.06 -0.79
C GLY A 30 -15.58 -17.85 -0.26
N GLY A 31 -16.85 -17.76 -0.67
CA GLY A 31 -17.76 -16.68 -0.27
C GLY A 31 -17.57 -15.37 -1.05
N THR A 32 -18.16 -14.30 -0.51
CA THR A 32 -18.06 -12.93 -1.02
C THR A 32 -17.13 -12.11 -0.12
N PRO A 33 -16.38 -11.15 -0.68
CA PRO A 33 -15.45 -10.36 0.12
C PRO A 33 -16.17 -9.35 1.02
N LEU A 34 -15.56 -9.10 2.18
CA LEU A 34 -15.97 -8.02 3.09
C LEU A 34 -15.50 -6.67 2.52
N PHE A 35 -16.36 -5.66 2.61
CA PHE A 35 -16.00 -4.27 2.31
C PHE A 35 -15.73 -3.55 3.62
N PHE A 36 -14.61 -2.82 3.72
CA PHE A 36 -14.21 -2.11 4.94
C PHE A 36 -14.39 -0.60 4.80
N LYS A 37 -14.86 0.05 5.86
CA LYS A 37 -15.10 1.52 5.89
C LYS A 37 -14.28 2.28 6.93
N HIS A 38 -13.69 1.57 7.89
CA HIS A 38 -12.88 2.20 8.95
C HIS A 38 -11.82 1.23 9.48
N ALA A 39 -10.69 1.75 9.95
CA ALA A 39 -9.66 1.00 10.63
C ALA A 39 -8.99 1.88 11.70
N ALA A 40 -8.69 1.31 12.87
CA ALA A 40 -8.00 2.00 13.95
C ALA A 40 -7.28 0.99 14.88
N GLY A 41 -6.02 1.27 15.21
CA GLY A 41 -5.18 0.37 15.98
C GLY A 41 -5.09 -1.01 15.31
N ALA A 42 -5.40 -2.06 16.07
CA ALA A 42 -5.38 -3.44 15.57
C ALA A 42 -6.71 -3.88 14.93
N TYR A 43 -7.64 -2.97 14.63
CA TYR A 43 -8.99 -3.32 14.18
C TYR A 43 -9.36 -2.73 12.83
N VAL A 44 -10.11 -3.50 12.05
CA VAL A 44 -10.86 -3.04 10.87
C VAL A 44 -12.36 -3.22 11.10
N THR A 45 -13.17 -2.33 10.53
CA THR A 45 -14.63 -2.33 10.63
C THR A 45 -15.23 -2.44 9.23
N ASP A 46 -16.04 -3.46 9.01
CA ASP A 46 -16.72 -3.66 7.72
C ASP A 46 -17.92 -2.72 7.52
N GLU A 47 -18.46 -2.70 6.31
CA GLU A 47 -19.62 -1.89 5.92
C GLU A 47 -20.89 -2.22 6.71
N ASP A 48 -20.93 -3.41 7.34
CA ASP A 48 -22.00 -3.91 8.19
C ASP A 48 -21.72 -3.68 9.70
N ASP A 49 -20.76 -2.79 10.02
CA ASP A 49 -20.35 -2.37 11.37
C ASP A 49 -19.74 -3.47 12.25
N LYS A 50 -19.35 -4.60 11.66
CA LYS A 50 -18.66 -5.66 12.39
C LYS A 50 -17.16 -5.34 12.45
N ARG A 51 -16.61 -5.48 13.66
CA ARG A 51 -15.18 -5.26 13.94
C ARG A 51 -14.41 -6.57 13.95
N TYR A 52 -13.20 -6.54 13.40
CA TYR A 52 -12.29 -7.68 13.32
C TYR A 52 -10.92 -7.26 13.83
N VAL A 53 -10.26 -8.14 14.59
CA VAL A 53 -8.81 -8.01 14.84
C VAL A 53 -8.10 -8.27 13.52
N ASP A 54 -7.27 -7.34 13.08
CA ASP A 54 -6.64 -7.38 11.77
C ASP A 54 -5.24 -7.99 11.82
N TYR A 55 -5.09 -9.15 11.21
CA TYR A 55 -3.81 -9.81 10.96
C TYR A 55 -3.33 -9.66 9.50
N VAL A 56 -4.09 -8.98 8.65
CA VAL A 56 -3.68 -8.64 7.28
C VAL A 56 -2.86 -7.35 7.29
N GLY A 57 -3.24 -6.34 8.07
CA GLY A 57 -2.45 -5.11 8.26
C GLY A 57 -2.17 -4.38 6.95
N SER A 58 -3.15 -4.36 6.04
CA SER A 58 -3.00 -3.88 4.66
C SER A 58 -1.84 -4.52 3.88
N TRP A 59 -1.55 -5.79 4.16
CA TRP A 59 -0.43 -6.57 3.58
C TRP A 59 0.96 -6.12 4.04
N GLY A 60 1.07 -5.47 5.20
CA GLY A 60 2.37 -5.14 5.82
C GLY A 60 2.52 -3.71 6.36
N PRO A 61 2.08 -2.64 5.67
CA PRO A 61 2.44 -1.26 6.04
C PRO A 61 1.98 -0.81 7.43
N MET A 62 0.96 -1.46 8.00
CA MET A 62 0.30 -1.04 9.24
C MET A 62 0.99 -1.58 10.49
N ILE A 63 2.34 -1.52 10.54
CA ILE A 63 3.13 -2.04 11.67
C ILE A 63 2.85 -1.30 12.99
N LEU A 64 2.52 -0.01 12.91
CA LEU A 64 2.11 0.81 14.05
C LEU A 64 0.61 0.68 14.39
N GLY A 65 -0.11 -0.22 13.70
CA GLY A 65 -1.56 -0.24 13.66
C GLY A 65 -2.13 0.81 12.70
N HIS A 66 -3.42 0.67 12.39
CA HIS A 66 -4.15 1.59 11.54
C HIS A 66 -4.35 2.95 12.22
N SER A 67 -4.29 4.04 11.45
CA SER A 67 -4.64 5.38 11.92
C SER A 67 -3.85 5.85 13.15
N HIS A 68 -2.55 5.56 13.20
CA HIS A 68 -1.66 6.09 14.23
C HIS A 68 -1.71 7.63 14.23
N PRO A 69 -1.94 8.30 15.39
CA PRO A 69 -2.19 9.74 15.44
C PRO A 69 -1.07 10.56 14.81
N ASP A 70 0.19 10.29 15.16
CA ASP A 70 1.33 11.05 14.64
C ASP A 70 1.49 10.92 13.11
N VAL A 71 1.17 9.76 12.54
CA VAL A 71 1.22 9.53 11.09
C VAL A 71 0.10 10.31 10.40
N LEU A 72 -1.11 10.30 10.97
CA LEU A 72 -2.23 11.08 10.45
C LEU A 72 -1.94 12.59 10.50
N ASP A 73 -1.36 13.07 11.60
CA ASP A 73 -1.07 14.49 11.76
C ASP A 73 0.05 14.94 10.82
N ALA A 74 1.10 14.13 10.61
CA ALA A 74 2.12 14.41 9.60
C ALA A 74 1.53 14.55 8.20
N VAL A 75 0.64 13.62 7.80
CA VAL A 75 -0.05 13.70 6.50
C VAL A 75 -0.96 14.93 6.42
N ARG A 76 -1.76 15.19 7.46
CA ARG A 76 -2.67 16.37 7.50
C ARG A 76 -1.92 17.67 7.36
N ASN A 77 -0.80 17.82 8.06
CA ASN A 77 0.03 19.03 7.96
C ASN A 77 0.59 19.18 6.54
N GLN A 78 1.02 18.10 5.91
CA GLN A 78 1.55 18.15 4.55
C GLN A 78 0.50 18.50 3.49
N LEU A 79 -0.78 18.18 3.73
CA LEU A 79 -1.88 18.49 2.79
C LEU A 79 -2.04 20.01 2.53
N GLU A 80 -1.68 20.86 3.50
CA GLU A 80 -1.73 22.33 3.36
C GLU A 80 -0.72 22.86 2.33
N HIS A 81 0.25 22.04 1.92
CA HIS A 81 1.29 22.43 0.97
C HIS A 81 1.04 21.94 -0.47
N GLY A 82 0.01 21.11 -0.68
CA GLY A 82 -0.35 20.54 -1.98
C GLY A 82 -0.01 19.06 -2.12
N LEU A 83 -0.65 18.39 -3.10
CA LEU A 83 -0.55 16.93 -3.27
C LEU A 83 0.67 16.47 -4.08
N SER A 84 1.16 17.28 -5.02
CA SER A 84 2.35 16.96 -5.84
C SER A 84 2.87 18.20 -6.56
N TYR A 85 4.16 18.22 -6.91
CA TYR A 85 4.83 19.38 -7.51
C TYR A 85 5.48 19.13 -8.88
N GLY A 86 5.87 17.89 -9.19
CA GLY A 86 6.66 17.59 -10.40
C GLY A 86 8.11 18.10 -10.34
N ALA A 87 8.60 18.44 -9.14
CA ALA A 87 9.95 18.91 -8.87
C ALA A 87 10.46 18.34 -7.53
N PRO A 88 11.79 18.34 -7.28
CA PRO A 88 12.36 17.82 -6.03
C PRO A 88 11.89 18.58 -4.79
N THR A 89 11.85 17.88 -3.65
CA THR A 89 11.49 18.39 -2.33
C THR A 89 12.52 18.00 -1.27
N ALA A 90 12.59 18.75 -0.17
CA ALA A 90 13.48 18.42 0.95
C ALA A 90 13.14 17.06 1.59
N MET A 91 11.85 16.71 1.65
CA MET A 91 11.37 15.45 2.21
C MET A 91 11.91 14.22 1.46
N GLU A 92 12.15 14.33 0.15
CA GLU A 92 12.77 13.24 -0.63
C GLU A 92 14.22 12.99 -0.20
N THR A 93 14.98 14.04 0.12
CA THR A 93 16.35 13.92 0.63
C THR A 93 16.35 13.36 2.05
N GLU A 94 15.53 13.90 2.94
CA GLU A 94 15.40 13.40 4.32
C GLU A 94 15.02 11.91 4.36
N MET A 95 14.10 11.50 3.50
CA MET A 95 13.70 10.08 3.38
C MET A 95 14.85 9.21 2.85
N ALA A 96 15.58 9.68 1.83
CA ALA A 96 16.71 8.93 1.27
C ALA A 96 17.81 8.72 2.31
N ASP A 97 18.18 9.77 3.03
CA ASP A 97 19.21 9.73 4.07
C ASP A 97 18.82 8.76 5.19
N LEU A 98 17.59 8.87 5.71
CA LEU A 98 17.10 7.98 6.77
C LEU A 98 17.05 6.51 6.35
N VAL A 99 16.62 6.21 5.12
CA VAL A 99 16.57 4.82 4.61
C VAL A 99 17.98 4.24 4.50
N CYS A 100 18.93 4.98 3.95
CA CYS A 100 20.32 4.56 3.83
C CYS A 100 21.00 4.38 5.20
N GLU A 101 20.68 5.24 6.18
CA GLU A 101 21.15 5.10 7.56
C GLU A 101 20.64 3.81 8.22
N LEU A 102 19.35 3.50 8.06
CA LEU A 102 18.72 2.33 8.69
C LEU A 102 19.07 1.00 8.00
N VAL A 103 19.41 1.03 6.71
CA VAL A 103 19.74 -0.16 5.91
C VAL A 103 21.15 -0.02 5.32
N PRO A 104 22.21 -0.47 6.04
CA PRO A 104 23.60 -0.15 5.68
C PRO A 104 24.10 -0.62 4.32
N SER A 105 23.39 -1.53 3.64
CA SER A 105 23.71 -1.94 2.27
C SER A 105 23.26 -0.94 1.21
N MET A 106 22.41 0.03 1.57
CA MET A 106 21.91 1.06 0.66
C MET A 106 22.82 2.29 0.72
N GLU A 107 23.79 2.37 -0.18
CA GLU A 107 24.62 3.58 -0.35
C GLU A 107 23.88 4.69 -1.11
N MET A 108 22.97 4.31 -2.01
CA MET A 108 22.07 5.21 -2.74
C MET A 108 20.70 4.54 -2.89
N VAL A 109 19.64 5.36 -2.89
CA VAL A 109 18.26 4.88 -3.03
C VAL A 109 17.47 5.70 -4.03
N ARG A 110 16.46 5.08 -4.65
CA ARG A 110 15.49 5.73 -5.55
C ARG A 110 14.07 5.34 -5.16
N MET A 111 13.24 6.34 -4.88
CA MET A 111 11.80 6.14 -4.65
C MET A 111 11.07 5.93 -5.98
N VAL A 112 10.09 5.02 -5.99
CA VAL A 112 9.23 4.67 -7.14
C VAL A 112 7.81 4.35 -6.64
N SER A 113 6.86 4.11 -7.53
CA SER A 113 5.42 4.04 -7.17
C SER A 113 4.99 2.69 -6.59
N SER A 114 5.77 1.62 -6.80
CA SER A 114 5.45 0.28 -6.29
C SER A 114 6.65 -0.65 -6.15
N GLY A 115 6.50 -1.72 -5.37
CA GLY A 115 7.49 -2.81 -5.30
C GLY A 115 7.71 -3.52 -6.65
N THR A 116 6.69 -3.56 -7.51
CA THR A 116 6.82 -4.08 -8.89
C THR A 116 7.80 -3.24 -9.70
N GLU A 117 7.63 -1.91 -9.70
CA GLU A 117 8.54 -0.99 -10.40
C GLU A 117 9.96 -1.03 -9.80
N ALA A 118 10.07 -1.16 -8.48
CA ALA A 118 11.36 -1.31 -7.80
C ALA A 118 12.09 -2.57 -8.27
N THR A 119 11.39 -3.71 -8.33
CA THR A 119 11.95 -4.99 -8.80
C THR A 119 12.38 -4.91 -10.27
N MET A 120 11.54 -4.31 -11.13
CA MET A 120 11.87 -4.08 -12.54
C MET A 120 13.12 -3.22 -12.71
N SER A 121 13.27 -2.18 -11.88
CA SER A 121 14.42 -1.27 -11.92
C SER A 121 15.70 -1.96 -11.45
N ALA A 122 15.63 -2.70 -10.35
CA ALA A 122 16.79 -3.41 -9.79
C ALA A 122 17.31 -4.51 -10.75
N ILE A 123 16.42 -5.31 -11.35
CA ILE A 123 16.81 -6.32 -12.34
C ILE A 123 17.45 -5.66 -13.56
N ARG A 124 16.88 -4.55 -14.06
CA ARG A 124 17.46 -3.82 -15.19
C ARG A 124 18.84 -3.27 -14.86
N LEU A 125 19.04 -2.73 -13.66
CA LEU A 125 20.33 -2.26 -13.18
C LEU A 125 21.35 -3.40 -13.13
N ALA A 126 20.99 -4.55 -12.55
CA ALA A 126 21.87 -5.71 -12.45
C ALA A 126 22.30 -6.26 -13.83
N ARG A 127 21.37 -6.36 -14.79
CA ARG A 127 21.68 -6.75 -16.16
C ARG A 127 22.61 -5.74 -16.84
N GLY A 128 22.30 -4.44 -16.73
CA GLY A 128 23.13 -3.38 -17.32
C GLY A 128 24.54 -3.33 -16.73
N PHE A 129 24.68 -3.56 -15.42
CA PHE A 129 25.97 -3.57 -14.74
C PHE A 129 26.82 -4.79 -15.10
N THR A 130 26.21 -5.97 -15.27
CA THR A 130 26.93 -7.23 -15.49
C THR A 130 27.05 -7.66 -16.95
N GLY A 131 26.24 -7.10 -17.85
CA GLY A 131 26.15 -7.52 -19.25
C GLY A 131 25.54 -8.92 -19.46
N ARG A 132 24.77 -9.42 -18.48
CA ARG A 132 24.16 -10.77 -18.51
C ARG A 132 22.64 -10.67 -18.63
N ASP A 133 22.02 -11.69 -19.23
CA ASP A 133 20.57 -11.71 -19.50
C ASP A 133 19.75 -12.52 -18.48
N SER A 134 20.29 -13.59 -17.93
CA SER A 134 19.59 -14.40 -16.93
C SER A 134 19.45 -13.67 -15.59
N ILE A 135 18.39 -13.98 -14.85
CA ILE A 135 18.16 -13.55 -13.46
C ILE A 135 18.26 -14.74 -12.51
#